data_AF-A0A539E274-F1
#
_entry.id   AF-A0A539E274-F1
#
_cell.length_a   1.000
_cell.length_b   1.000
_cell.length_c   1.000
_cell.angle_alpha   90.00
_cell.angle_beta   90.00
_cell.angle_gamma   90.00
#
_symmetry.space_group_name_H-M   'P 1'
#
loop_
_entity.id
_entity.type
_entity.pdbx_description
1 polymer ?
#
loop_
_entity_poly.entity_id
_entity_poly.type
_entity_poly.pdbx_seq_one_letter_code
_entity_poly.pdbx_strand_id
1 'polypeptide(L)'
;MTGIIALQGGGPFVANDQLDALLLAEVGAKSAVVLPTADAFEHPELLVAASMNWAERLGVQVEALMVLRRADALDEGAARVVRSARAVYLVGDQPLHLRSVVKDTVLWDAVRGVLVDGGLVVGVGGSASALCDPMVDPRGGAFTIGLGLVSGIALVHEAEHWSHDRLHRTLELADTTVVCAPTGSALVHRATGWDLVGELEVHGELT
;
A
#
# COMPACT_ATOMS: atom_id res chain seq x y z
N MET A 1 3.29 16.53 -4.97
CA MET A 1 1.94 15.95 -4.86
C MET A 1 1.22 16.60 -3.69
N THR A 2 -0.11 16.72 -3.74
CA THR A 2 -0.94 17.30 -2.66
C THR A 2 -1.35 16.27 -1.61
N GLY A 3 -1.57 15.02 -2.00
CA GLY A 3 -1.92 13.91 -1.09
C GLY A 3 -0.71 13.19 -0.49
N ILE A 4 -1.02 12.24 0.39
CA ILE A 4 -0.05 11.46 1.18
C ILE A 4 -0.06 10.00 0.70
N ILE A 5 1.13 9.44 0.48
CA ILE A 5 1.30 8.00 0.29
C ILE A 5 1.92 7.42 1.56
N ALA A 6 1.38 6.32 2.07
CA ALA A 6 2.05 5.53 3.10
C ALA A 6 2.29 4.10 2.62
N LEU A 7 3.54 3.67 2.69
CA LEU A 7 3.99 2.32 2.37
C LEU A 7 4.30 1.59 3.68
N GLN A 8 3.35 0.80 4.18
CA GLN A 8 3.48 0.08 5.45
C GLN A 8 4.11 -1.30 5.24
N GLY A 9 5.07 -1.66 6.07
CA GLY A 9 5.84 -2.90 5.94
C GLY A 9 5.01 -4.17 6.12
N GLY A 10 3.93 -4.12 6.88
CA GLY A 10 3.07 -5.28 7.14
C GLY A 10 2.06 -5.03 8.26
N GLY A 11 1.32 -6.06 8.63
CA GLY A 11 0.35 -6.03 9.74
C GLY A 11 -0.86 -5.12 9.48
N PRO A 12 -1.62 -5.33 8.39
CA PRO A 12 -2.77 -4.51 8.06
C PRO A 12 -3.76 -4.48 9.22
N PHE A 13 -4.16 -3.27 9.61
CA PHE A 13 -5.18 -3.03 10.64
C PHE A 13 -4.85 -3.55 12.05
N VAL A 14 -3.58 -3.86 12.33
CA VAL A 14 -3.12 -4.30 13.67
C VAL A 14 -1.82 -3.65 14.11
N ALA A 15 -0.91 -3.32 13.18
CA ALA A 15 0.44 -2.90 13.54
C ALA A 15 0.67 -1.38 13.51
N ASN A 16 -0.21 -0.61 12.87
CA ASN A 16 0.03 0.80 12.53
C ASN A 16 -1.04 1.78 13.06
N ASP A 17 -1.86 1.40 14.03
CA ASP A 17 -3.01 2.19 14.53
C ASP A 17 -2.66 3.67 14.82
N GLN A 18 -1.54 3.92 15.51
CA GLN A 18 -1.12 5.29 15.83
C GLN A 18 -0.78 6.10 14.58
N LEU A 19 -0.05 5.50 13.63
CA LEU A 19 0.29 6.15 12.37
C LEU A 19 -0.97 6.40 11.53
N ASP A 20 -1.83 5.39 11.40
CA ASP A 20 -3.09 5.49 10.66
C ASP A 20 -3.97 6.61 11.20
N ALA A 21 -4.14 6.69 12.53
CA ALA A 21 -4.93 7.76 13.16
C ALA A 21 -4.38 9.15 12.83
N LEU A 22 -3.05 9.32 12.86
CA LEU A 22 -2.39 10.58 12.52
C LEU A 22 -2.61 10.95 11.05
N LEU A 23 -2.39 10.00 10.12
CA LEU A 23 -2.54 10.22 8.69
C LEU A 23 -3.99 10.52 8.28
N LEU A 24 -4.95 9.77 8.85
CA LEU A 24 -6.37 10.00 8.61
C LEU A 24 -6.79 11.39 9.10
N ALA A 25 -6.33 11.81 10.29
CA ALA A 25 -6.58 13.15 10.81
C ALA A 25 -5.93 14.24 9.94
N GLU A 26 -4.70 14.02 9.47
CA GLU A 26 -3.95 14.95 8.61
C GLU A 26 -4.71 15.25 7.30
N VAL A 27 -5.30 14.25 6.67
CA VAL A 27 -6.12 14.44 5.46
C VAL A 27 -7.59 14.76 5.76
N GLY A 28 -8.00 14.78 7.03
CA GLY A 28 -9.39 15.02 7.44
C GLY A 28 -10.37 13.89 7.06
N ALA A 29 -9.88 12.66 6.92
CA ALA A 29 -10.69 11.49 6.58
C ALA A 29 -11.48 11.01 7.80
N LYS A 30 -12.80 10.88 7.64
CA LYS A 30 -13.70 10.22 8.62
C LYS A 30 -14.08 8.80 8.21
N SER A 31 -13.69 8.41 7.01
CA SER A 31 -13.89 7.08 6.45
C SER A 31 -12.71 6.67 5.57
N ALA A 32 -12.51 5.37 5.43
CA ALA A 32 -11.53 4.77 4.53
C ALA A 32 -12.19 3.72 3.64
N VAL A 33 -11.82 3.70 2.37
CA VAL A 33 -12.14 2.59 1.47
C VAL A 33 -11.04 1.55 1.57
N VAL A 34 -11.41 0.28 1.75
CA VAL A 34 -10.48 -0.84 1.85
C VAL A 34 -10.61 -1.73 0.62
N LEU A 35 -9.50 -1.93 -0.08
CA LEU A 35 -9.36 -2.77 -1.26
C LEU A 35 -8.53 -4.02 -0.91
N PRO A 36 -9.17 -5.16 -0.56
CA PRO A 36 -8.48 -6.42 -0.28
C PRO A 36 -8.07 -7.16 -1.56
N THR A 37 -7.81 -6.41 -2.64
CA THR A 37 -7.58 -6.95 -3.98
C THR A 37 -6.40 -7.91 -4.02
N ALA A 38 -5.33 -7.63 -3.26
CA ALA A 38 -4.15 -8.49 -3.19
C ALA A 38 -4.39 -9.80 -2.43
N ASP A 39 -5.59 -10.02 -1.87
CA ASP A 39 -5.93 -11.22 -1.12
C ASP A 39 -7.02 -12.07 -1.80
N ALA A 40 -7.27 -11.83 -3.09
CA ALA A 40 -8.38 -12.43 -3.85
C ALA A 40 -8.41 -13.97 -3.91
N PHE A 41 -7.27 -14.64 -3.65
CA PHE A 41 -7.17 -16.10 -3.64
C PHE A 41 -7.02 -16.70 -2.23
N GLU A 42 -7.07 -15.86 -1.21
CA GLU A 42 -7.00 -16.24 0.20
C GLU A 42 -8.38 -16.04 0.85
N HIS A 43 -8.42 -15.34 1.98
CA HIS A 43 -9.62 -15.06 2.76
C HIS A 43 -9.80 -13.54 2.92
N PRO A 44 -10.12 -12.79 1.84
CA PRO A 44 -10.22 -11.34 1.88
C PRO A 44 -11.24 -10.83 2.91
N GLU A 45 -12.25 -11.66 3.24
CA GLU A 45 -13.21 -11.40 4.32
C GLU A 45 -12.58 -11.25 5.70
N LEU A 46 -11.43 -11.88 5.97
CA LEU A 46 -10.72 -11.72 7.23
C LEU A 46 -10.05 -10.34 7.32
N LEU A 47 -9.48 -9.84 6.22
CA LEU A 47 -8.96 -8.48 6.15
C LEU A 47 -10.09 -7.44 6.26
N VAL A 48 -11.26 -7.73 5.68
CA VAL A 48 -12.45 -6.88 5.86
C VAL A 48 -12.86 -6.87 7.34
N ALA A 49 -12.98 -8.02 7.99
CA ALA A 49 -13.31 -8.07 9.41
C ALA A 49 -12.27 -7.35 10.30
N ALA A 50 -10.97 -7.52 10.02
CA ALA A 50 -9.90 -6.82 10.70
C ALA A 50 -10.01 -5.29 10.51
N SER A 51 -10.34 -4.84 9.30
CA SER A 51 -10.55 -3.41 9.02
C SER A 51 -11.73 -2.82 9.80
N MET A 52 -12.80 -3.57 10.01
CA MET A 52 -13.94 -3.11 10.81
C MET A 52 -13.54 -2.93 12.29
N ASN A 53 -12.81 -3.89 12.85
CA ASN A 53 -12.27 -3.78 14.21
C ASN A 53 -11.30 -2.59 14.34
N TRP A 54 -10.49 -2.33 13.32
CA TRP A 54 -9.60 -1.16 13.28
C TRP A 54 -10.38 0.16 13.18
N ALA A 55 -11.44 0.19 12.38
CA ALA A 55 -12.32 1.35 12.26
C ALA A 55 -12.93 1.73 13.61
N GLU A 56 -13.38 0.73 14.39
CA GLU A 56 -13.88 0.93 15.76
C GLU A 56 -12.81 1.51 16.69
N ARG A 57 -11.59 0.98 16.65
CA ARG A 57 -10.48 1.48 17.49
C ARG A 57 -10.09 2.92 17.14
N LEU A 58 -10.13 3.28 15.86
CA LEU A 58 -9.75 4.61 15.39
C LEU A 58 -10.91 5.61 15.33
N GLY A 59 -12.15 5.16 15.54
CA GLY A 59 -13.35 6.01 15.45
C GLY A 59 -13.65 6.51 14.04
N VAL A 60 -13.30 5.73 13.01
CA VAL A 60 -13.59 6.03 11.60
C VAL A 60 -14.59 5.03 11.02
N GLN A 61 -15.12 5.32 9.83
CA GLN A 61 -15.94 4.36 9.08
C GLN A 61 -15.11 3.62 8.04
N VAL A 62 -15.49 2.40 7.71
CA VAL A 62 -14.86 1.63 6.62
C VAL A 62 -15.89 1.21 5.59
N GLU A 63 -15.52 1.41 4.32
CA GLU A 63 -16.22 0.83 3.18
C GLU A 63 -15.29 -0.20 2.52
N ALA A 64 -15.56 -1.49 2.74
CA ALA A 64 -14.83 -2.56 2.09
C ALA A 64 -15.32 -2.74 0.65
N LEU A 65 -14.44 -2.56 -0.32
CA LEU A 65 -14.74 -2.64 -1.74
C LEU A 65 -14.10 -3.90 -2.33
N MET A 66 -14.91 -4.95 -2.52
CA MET A 66 -14.50 -6.29 -2.96
C MET A 66 -14.14 -6.35 -4.46
N VAL A 67 -13.18 -5.54 -4.89
CA VAL A 67 -12.57 -5.62 -6.20
C VAL A 67 -11.53 -6.73 -6.15
N LEU A 68 -11.87 -7.92 -6.63
CA LEU A 68 -10.99 -9.09 -6.57
C LEU A 68 -10.44 -9.48 -7.96
N ARG A 69 -11.09 -9.00 -9.03
CA ARG A 69 -10.77 -9.33 -10.42
C ARG A 69 -10.72 -8.05 -11.25
N ARG A 70 -10.04 -8.13 -12.40
CA ARG A 70 -9.91 -6.98 -13.32
C ARG A 70 -11.24 -6.42 -13.80
N ALA A 71 -12.26 -7.27 -13.98
CA ALA A 71 -13.60 -6.82 -14.35
C ALA A 71 -14.20 -5.88 -13.29
N ASP A 72 -13.98 -6.17 -12.01
CA ASP A 72 -14.44 -5.31 -10.90
C ASP A 72 -13.69 -3.97 -10.90
N ALA A 73 -12.40 -3.97 -11.24
CA ALA A 73 -11.59 -2.75 -11.34
C ALA A 73 -11.95 -1.87 -12.56
N LEU A 74 -12.62 -2.46 -13.57
CA LEU A 74 -13.15 -1.76 -14.73
C LEU A 74 -14.58 -1.25 -14.49
N ASP A 75 -15.21 -1.59 -13.37
CA ASP A 75 -16.55 -1.12 -13.02
C ASP A 75 -16.52 0.35 -12.56
N GLU A 76 -17.35 1.17 -13.20
CA GLU A 76 -17.47 2.60 -12.87
C GLU A 76 -18.13 2.85 -11.52
N GLY A 77 -18.90 1.89 -10.99
CA GLY A 77 -19.46 1.95 -9.64
C GLY A 77 -18.35 1.88 -8.60
N ALA A 78 -17.47 0.87 -8.69
CA ALA A 78 -16.30 0.72 -7.83
C ALA A 78 -15.39 1.98 -7.89
N ALA A 79 -15.10 2.48 -9.09
CA ALA A 79 -14.31 3.70 -9.25
C ALA A 79 -14.99 4.93 -8.63
N ARG A 80 -16.33 5.03 -8.65
CA ARG A 80 -17.08 6.14 -8.05
C ARG A 80 -17.01 6.14 -6.52
N VAL A 81 -17.04 4.96 -5.90
CA VAL A 81 -16.81 4.81 -4.46
C VAL A 81 -15.43 5.37 -4.10
N VAL A 82 -14.38 4.94 -4.81
CA VAL A 82 -13.00 5.41 -4.56
C VAL A 82 -12.84 6.92 -4.79
N ARG A 83 -13.42 7.48 -5.87
CA ARG A 83 -13.37 8.94 -6.13
C ARG A 83 -14.02 9.78 -5.04
N SER A 84 -14.94 9.20 -4.27
CA SER A 84 -15.63 9.90 -3.18
C SER A 84 -14.88 9.78 -1.85
N ALA A 85 -13.83 8.95 -1.80
CA ALA A 85 -13.09 8.65 -0.58
C ALA A 85 -12.00 9.70 -0.32
N ARG A 86 -11.72 9.93 0.97
CA ARG A 86 -10.57 10.73 1.41
C ARG A 86 -9.33 9.89 1.72
N ALA A 87 -9.53 8.61 2.04
CA ALA A 87 -8.48 7.65 2.33
C ALA A 87 -8.78 6.30 1.67
N VAL A 88 -7.77 5.67 1.08
CA VAL A 88 -7.85 4.36 0.43
C VAL A 88 -6.72 3.47 0.94
N TYR A 89 -7.06 2.27 1.38
CA TYR A 89 -6.13 1.24 1.84
C TYR A 89 -6.13 0.06 0.87
N LEU A 90 -4.98 -0.23 0.26
CA LEU A 90 -4.74 -1.45 -0.52
C LEU A 90 -4.02 -2.46 0.37
N VAL A 91 -4.64 -3.63 0.55
CA VAL A 91 -4.19 -4.66 1.51
C VAL A 91 -4.19 -6.06 0.88
N GLY A 92 -3.42 -6.95 1.51
CA GLY A 92 -3.19 -8.33 1.09
C GLY A 92 -1.81 -8.55 0.47
N ASP A 93 -1.47 -9.82 0.25
CA ASP A 93 -0.08 -10.25 0.08
C ASP A 93 0.28 -10.75 -1.33
N GLN A 94 -0.59 -10.54 -2.32
CA GLN A 94 -0.33 -10.92 -3.71
C GLN A 94 -0.11 -9.68 -4.60
N PRO A 95 1.09 -9.06 -4.55
CA PRO A 95 1.38 -7.82 -5.28
C PRO A 95 1.24 -7.94 -6.80
N LEU A 96 1.64 -9.09 -7.36
CA LEU A 96 1.50 -9.38 -8.79
C LEU A 96 0.04 -9.42 -9.23
N HIS A 97 -0.84 -9.99 -8.39
CA HIS A 97 -2.28 -10.04 -8.66
C HIS A 97 -2.89 -8.66 -8.57
N LEU A 98 -2.63 -7.92 -7.48
CA LEU A 98 -3.08 -6.54 -7.31
C LEU A 98 -2.74 -5.69 -8.53
N ARG A 99 -1.46 -5.71 -8.94
CA ARG A 99 -1.00 -4.99 -10.13
C ARG A 99 -1.79 -5.41 -11.38
N SER A 100 -1.97 -6.71 -11.62
CA SER A 100 -2.68 -7.21 -12.81
C SER A 100 -4.16 -6.78 -12.84
N VAL A 101 -4.78 -6.65 -11.67
CA VAL A 101 -6.19 -6.25 -11.53
C VAL A 101 -6.35 -4.76 -11.77
N VAL A 102 -5.57 -3.91 -11.11
CA VAL A 102 -5.83 -2.46 -11.06
C VAL A 102 -5.10 -1.68 -12.14
N LYS A 103 -3.94 -2.13 -12.64
CA LYS A 103 -3.15 -1.35 -13.61
C LYS A 103 -3.97 -1.02 -14.87
N ASP A 104 -3.91 0.23 -15.31
CA ASP A 104 -4.62 0.73 -16.49
C ASP A 104 -6.14 0.46 -16.42
N THR A 105 -6.76 0.78 -15.28
CA THR A 105 -8.21 0.68 -15.05
C THR A 105 -8.78 1.98 -14.49
N VAL A 106 -10.10 2.14 -14.61
CA VAL A 106 -10.82 3.30 -14.05
C VAL A 106 -10.74 3.36 -12.53
N LEU A 107 -10.63 2.22 -11.85
CA LEU A 107 -10.38 2.17 -10.41
C LEU A 107 -9.00 2.73 -10.05
N TRP A 108 -7.97 2.39 -10.84
CA TRP A 108 -6.63 2.92 -10.58
C TRP A 108 -6.53 4.43 -10.83
N ASP A 109 -7.21 4.91 -11.87
CA ASP A 109 -7.35 6.35 -12.08
C ASP A 109 -8.04 7.03 -10.90
N ALA A 110 -9.06 6.39 -10.32
CA ALA A 110 -9.72 6.87 -9.11
C ALA A 110 -8.78 6.91 -7.89
N VAL A 111 -7.97 5.86 -7.66
CA VAL A 111 -6.97 5.83 -6.58
C VAL A 111 -5.95 6.96 -6.73
N ARG A 112 -5.45 7.20 -7.95
CA ARG A 112 -4.55 8.33 -8.21
C ARG A 112 -5.24 9.68 -8.00
N GLY A 113 -6.53 9.77 -8.35
CA GLY A 113 -7.38 10.94 -8.11
C GLY A 113 -7.44 11.33 -6.63
N VAL A 114 -7.53 10.36 -5.72
CA VAL A 114 -7.52 10.62 -4.26
C VAL A 114 -6.29 11.43 -3.84
N LEU A 115 -5.10 11.11 -4.39
CA LEU A 115 -3.88 11.85 -4.09
C LEU A 115 -3.85 13.25 -4.72
N VAL A 116 -4.37 13.40 -5.93
CA VAL A 116 -4.51 14.71 -6.59
C VAL A 116 -5.39 15.63 -5.74
N ASP A 117 -6.46 15.08 -5.18
CA ASP A 117 -7.39 15.82 -4.34
C ASP A 117 -6.87 16.08 -2.92
N GLY A 118 -5.68 15.58 -2.56
CA GLY A 118 -5.04 15.78 -1.26
C GLY A 118 -5.39 14.72 -0.20
N GLY A 119 -5.94 13.59 -0.62
CA GLY A 119 -6.26 12.46 0.26
C GLY A 119 -5.08 11.56 0.56
N LEU A 120 -5.39 10.41 1.15
CA LEU A 120 -4.43 9.41 1.62
C LEU A 120 -4.56 8.11 0.80
N VAL A 121 -3.43 7.58 0.33
CA VAL A 121 -3.35 6.23 -0.22
C VAL A 121 -2.34 5.43 0.59
N VAL A 122 -2.79 4.32 1.16
CA VAL A 122 -1.95 3.41 1.95
C VAL A 122 -1.84 2.07 1.24
N GLY A 123 -0.63 1.60 1.04
CA GLY A 123 -0.36 0.21 0.72
C GLY A 123 0.19 -0.49 1.95
N VAL A 124 -0.24 -1.72 2.21
CA VAL A 124 0.27 -2.53 3.33
C VAL A 124 0.86 -3.84 2.82
N GLY A 125 2.03 -4.21 3.33
CA GLY A 125 2.66 -5.50 3.02
C GLY A 125 2.98 -5.64 1.54
N GLY A 126 2.53 -6.76 0.95
CA GLY A 126 2.67 -6.98 -0.50
C GLY A 126 2.09 -5.83 -1.33
N SER A 127 0.94 -5.29 -0.90
CA SER A 127 0.31 -4.16 -1.60
C SER A 127 1.19 -2.90 -1.60
N ALA A 128 1.93 -2.63 -0.51
CA ALA A 128 2.88 -1.52 -0.46
C ALA A 128 4.00 -1.67 -1.49
N SER A 129 4.52 -2.89 -1.63
CA SER A 129 5.53 -3.22 -2.64
C SER A 129 4.98 -3.06 -4.06
N ALA A 130 3.70 -3.38 -4.29
CA ALA A 130 3.06 -3.20 -5.59
C ALA A 130 2.90 -1.73 -6.01
N LEU A 131 2.78 -0.80 -5.06
CA LEU A 131 2.70 0.64 -5.36
C LEU A 131 4.03 1.21 -5.87
N CYS A 132 5.14 0.55 -5.59
CA CYS A 132 6.48 0.95 -6.01
C CYS A 132 6.77 0.58 -7.47
N ASP A 133 7.73 1.24 -8.10
CA ASP A 133 8.37 0.80 -9.35
C ASP A 133 9.86 1.21 -9.31
N PRO A 134 10.79 0.24 -9.28
CA PRO A 134 10.56 -1.20 -9.39
C PRO A 134 9.88 -1.83 -8.16
N MET A 135 9.11 -2.89 -8.41
CA MET A 135 8.51 -3.74 -7.38
C MET A 135 9.40 -4.96 -7.13
N VAL A 136 9.54 -5.36 -5.86
CA VAL A 136 10.22 -6.61 -5.50
C VAL A 136 9.33 -7.81 -5.82
N ASP A 137 9.83 -8.77 -6.60
CA ASP A 137 9.11 -10.01 -6.90
C ASP A 137 9.09 -10.92 -5.66
N PRO A 138 7.89 -11.23 -5.10
CA PRO A 138 7.77 -12.01 -3.89
C PRO A 138 8.26 -13.46 -4.04
N ARG A 139 8.48 -13.96 -5.25
CA ARG A 139 8.92 -15.34 -5.52
C ARG A 139 10.42 -15.55 -5.36
N GLY A 140 11.22 -14.48 -5.50
CA GLY A 140 12.68 -14.64 -5.59
C GLY A 140 13.52 -13.44 -5.21
N GLY A 141 12.91 -12.28 -4.92
CA GLY A 141 13.64 -11.05 -4.55
C GLY A 141 14.27 -10.28 -5.73
N ALA A 142 14.07 -10.74 -6.97
CA ALA A 142 14.42 -9.92 -8.13
C ALA A 142 13.44 -8.75 -8.30
N PHE A 143 13.79 -7.76 -9.12
CA PHE A 143 12.91 -6.65 -9.43
C PHE A 143 12.01 -6.95 -10.63
N THR A 144 10.81 -6.40 -10.60
CA THR A 144 9.82 -6.42 -11.68
C THR A 144 9.08 -5.08 -11.73
N ILE A 145 8.20 -4.93 -12.71
CA ILE A 145 7.43 -3.70 -12.89
C ILE A 145 6.29 -3.68 -11.88
N GLY A 146 6.16 -2.60 -11.12
CA GLY A 146 5.03 -2.39 -10.21
C GLY A 146 3.93 -1.51 -10.79
N LEU A 147 3.22 -0.78 -9.92
CA LEU A 147 2.18 0.18 -10.30
C LEU A 147 2.73 1.59 -10.56
N GLY A 148 3.95 1.88 -10.09
CA GLY A 148 4.63 3.15 -10.34
C GLY A 148 3.93 4.35 -9.70
N LEU A 149 3.24 4.14 -8.58
CA LEU A 149 2.75 5.25 -7.76
C LEU A 149 3.90 5.95 -7.03
N VAL A 150 4.88 5.15 -6.60
CA VAL A 150 6.18 5.60 -6.09
C VAL A 150 7.25 5.06 -7.03
N SER A 151 7.96 5.94 -7.74
CA SER A 151 9.03 5.56 -8.66
C SER A 151 10.41 5.73 -8.01
N GLY A 152 11.37 4.88 -8.36
CA GLY A 152 12.76 5.01 -7.90
C GLY A 152 13.01 4.50 -6.47
N ILE A 153 12.02 3.83 -5.88
CA ILE A 153 12.13 3.13 -4.61
C ILE A 153 11.55 1.75 -4.80
N ALA A 154 12.25 0.72 -4.31
CA ALA A 154 11.71 -0.62 -4.14
C ALA A 154 11.50 -0.89 -2.64
N LEU A 155 10.33 -1.39 -2.28
CA LEU A 155 10.02 -1.76 -0.91
C LEU A 155 10.16 -3.27 -0.71
N VAL A 156 10.92 -3.67 0.30
CA VAL A 156 10.93 -5.03 0.85
C VAL A 156 9.99 -5.04 2.05
N HIS A 157 8.77 -5.53 1.85
CA HIS A 157 7.78 -5.68 2.90
C HIS A 157 8.06 -6.89 3.80
N GLU A 158 7.57 -6.84 5.04
CA GLU A 158 7.78 -7.84 6.09
C GLU A 158 9.24 -8.31 6.17
N ALA A 159 10.16 -7.34 6.16
CA ALA A 159 11.60 -7.59 6.04
C ALA A 159 12.14 -8.55 7.12
N GLU A 160 11.50 -8.63 8.29
CA GLU A 160 11.81 -9.57 9.36
C GLU A 160 11.64 -11.05 8.97
N HIS A 161 10.84 -11.36 7.94
CA HIS A 161 10.62 -12.72 7.44
C HIS A 161 11.56 -13.09 6.29
N TRP A 162 12.40 -12.17 5.83
CA TRP A 162 13.32 -12.42 4.72
C TRP A 162 14.58 -13.12 5.19
N SER A 163 14.99 -14.17 4.47
CA SER A 163 16.29 -14.78 4.71
C SER A 163 17.41 -13.84 4.29
N HIS A 164 18.55 -13.94 4.98
CA HIS A 164 19.73 -13.13 4.69
C HIS A 164 20.15 -13.24 3.21
N ASP A 165 20.20 -14.46 2.66
CA ASP A 165 20.59 -14.70 1.27
C ASP A 165 19.63 -14.07 0.26
N ARG A 166 18.32 -14.07 0.55
CA ARG A 166 17.30 -13.46 -0.31
C ARG A 166 17.43 -11.95 -0.31
N LEU A 167 17.59 -11.34 0.87
CA LEU A 167 17.78 -9.91 0.99
C LEU A 167 19.08 -9.47 0.33
N HIS A 168 20.20 -10.15 0.62
CA HIS A 168 21.51 -9.86 0.00
C HIS A 168 21.42 -9.83 -1.52
N ARG A 169 20.83 -10.86 -2.13
CA ARG A 169 20.65 -10.91 -3.60
C ARG A 169 19.79 -9.76 -4.12
N THR A 170 18.73 -9.40 -3.40
CA THR A 170 17.85 -8.28 -3.78
C THR A 170 18.63 -6.97 -3.82
N LEU A 171 19.49 -6.74 -2.81
CA LEU A 171 20.35 -5.57 -2.74
C LEU A 171 21.45 -5.57 -3.82
N GLU A 172 22.04 -6.72 -4.13
CA GLU A 172 23.03 -6.84 -5.22
C GLU A 172 22.45 -6.53 -6.60
N LEU A 173 21.15 -6.77 -6.80
CA LEU A 173 20.46 -6.49 -8.06
C LEU A 173 19.97 -5.04 -8.17
N ALA A 174 20.04 -4.25 -7.09
CA ALA A 174 19.41 -2.95 -7.02
C ALA A 174 20.24 -1.88 -7.74
N ASP A 175 19.60 -1.19 -8.68
CA ASP A 175 20.07 0.07 -9.28
C ASP A 175 19.26 1.28 -8.77
N THR A 176 18.42 1.06 -7.76
CA THR A 176 17.49 2.01 -7.17
C THR A 176 17.58 1.96 -5.64
N THR A 177 16.98 2.93 -4.94
CA THR A 177 16.86 2.87 -3.48
C THR A 177 15.98 1.72 -3.04
N VAL A 178 16.47 0.89 -2.12
CA VAL A 178 15.71 -0.21 -1.51
C VAL A 178 15.40 0.14 -0.06
N VAL A 179 14.14 -0.02 0.33
CA VAL A 179 13.68 0.23 1.70
C VAL A 179 13.14 -1.07 2.27
N CYS A 180 13.80 -1.57 3.30
CA CYS A 180 13.39 -2.73 4.07
C CYS A 180 12.47 -2.26 5.19
N ALA A 181 11.20 -2.64 5.11
CA ALA A 181 10.15 -2.20 6.01
C ALA A 181 9.59 -3.42 6.78
N PRO A 182 9.95 -3.60 8.05
CA PRO A 182 9.34 -4.63 8.87
C PRO A 182 7.89 -4.30 9.24
N THR A 183 7.14 -5.28 9.73
CA THR A 183 5.78 -5.05 10.25
C THR A 183 5.77 -3.94 11.31
N GLY A 184 4.79 -3.03 11.23
CA GLY A 184 4.67 -1.86 12.13
C GLY A 184 5.59 -0.68 11.78
N SER A 185 6.34 -0.77 10.68
CA SER A 185 7.06 0.36 10.10
C SER A 185 6.37 0.90 8.85
N ALA A 186 6.67 2.15 8.48
CA ALA A 186 6.18 2.74 7.25
C ALA A 186 7.10 3.80 6.67
N LEU A 187 7.19 3.84 5.34
CA LEU A 187 7.73 4.96 4.60
C LEU A 187 6.57 5.85 4.13
N VAL A 188 6.59 7.13 4.51
CA VAL A 188 5.50 8.07 4.21
C VAL A 188 6.00 9.19 3.31
N HIS A 189 5.31 9.41 2.20
CA HIS A 189 5.59 10.51 1.27
C HIS A 189 4.59 11.65 1.44
N ARG A 190 5.11 12.85 1.68
CA ARG A 190 4.35 14.10 1.76
C ARG A 190 4.89 15.12 0.75
N ALA A 191 4.22 16.25 0.64
CA ALA A 191 4.74 17.39 -0.14
C ALA A 191 6.10 17.90 0.38
N THR A 192 6.41 17.67 1.66
CA THR A 192 7.67 18.07 2.31
C THR A 192 8.80 17.06 2.12
N GLY A 193 8.53 15.88 1.55
CA GLY A 193 9.50 14.80 1.36
C GLY A 193 9.10 13.50 2.04
N TRP A 194 10.11 12.69 2.36
CA TRP A 194 9.97 11.35 2.92
C TRP A 194 10.14 11.34 4.45
N ASP A 195 9.22 10.67 5.14
CA ASP A 195 9.30 10.40 6.58
C ASP A 195 9.42 8.90 6.83
N LEU A 196 10.33 8.52 7.71
CA LEU A 196 10.54 7.15 8.16
C LEU A 196 9.85 6.95 9.51
N VAL A 197 8.97 5.96 9.61
CA VAL A 197 8.23 5.64 10.83
C VAL A 197 8.56 4.22 11.27
N GLY A 198 9.18 4.08 12.45
CA GLY A 198 9.64 2.79 12.96
C GLY A 198 11.03 2.41 12.46
N GLU A 199 11.36 1.11 12.51
CA GLU A 199 12.69 0.58 12.21
C GLU A 199 12.87 0.23 10.73
N LEU A 200 12.87 1.23 9.85
CA LEU A 200 13.19 1.02 8.44
C LEU A 200 14.71 1.00 8.21
N GLU A 201 15.16 0.12 7.33
CA GLU A 201 16.52 0.14 6.78
C GLU A 201 16.48 0.64 5.34
N VAL A 202 17.28 1.66 5.04
CA VAL A 202 17.33 2.30 3.71
C VAL A 202 18.70 2.05 3.07
N HIS A 203 18.68 1.42 1.90
CA HIS A 203 19.85 1.19 1.06
C HIS A 203 19.76 2.10 -0.17
N GLY A 204 20.45 3.24 -0.12
CA GLY A 204 20.40 4.28 -1.15
C GLY A 204 20.00 5.64 -0.59
N GLU A 205 19.56 6.56 -1.45
CA GLU A 205 19.09 7.89 -1.07
C GLU A 205 17.60 8.05 -1.41
N LEU A 206 16.82 8.59 -0.47
CA LEU A 206 15.43 8.97 -0.73
C LEU A 206 15.43 10.35 -1.39
N THR A 207 15.02 10.40 -2.65
CA THR A 207 14.95 11.64 -3.46
C THR A 207 13.50 12.05 -3.75
#